data_AF-A0AA50YRV3-F1
#
_entry.id   AF-A0AA50YRV3-F1
#
_cell.length_a   1.000
_cell.length_b   1.000
_cell.length_c   1.000
_cell.angle_alpha   90.00
_cell.angle_beta   90.00
_cell.angle_gamma   90.00
#
_symmetry.space_group_name_H-M   'P 1'
#
loop_
_entity.id
_entity.type
_entity.pdbx_description
1 polymer ?
#
loop_
_entity_poly.entity_id
_entity_poly.type
_entity_poly.pdbx_seq_one_letter_code
_entity_poly.pdbx_strand_id
1 'polypeptide(L)'
;ECVEATVPSAEKRRRLTKADVAPVDAWRIMMALKSGLLAETCWALDILNILLFDDNCIGYFGLQHMPGLLDLLLEHFHKSLNDVF
;
A
#
# COMPACT_ATOMS: atom_id res chain seq x y z
N GLU A 1 -10.34 -8.37 36.03
CA GLU A 1 -11.15 -8.14 34.81
C GLU A 1 -11.31 -9.47 34.08
N CYS A 2 -12.53 -9.92 33.78
CA CYS A 2 -12.78 -11.20 33.09
C CYS A 2 -12.80 -11.00 31.57
N VAL A 3 -12.21 -11.93 30.82
CA VAL A 3 -12.16 -11.88 29.34
C VAL A 3 -13.56 -11.89 28.71
N GLU A 4 -14.54 -12.50 29.37
CA GLU A 4 -15.94 -12.58 28.91
C GLU A 4 -16.67 -11.23 28.93
N ALA A 5 -16.16 -10.24 29.66
CA ALA A 5 -16.72 -8.89 29.74
C ALA A 5 -15.99 -7.89 28.81
N THR A 6 -15.00 -8.34 28.03
CA THR A 6 -14.24 -7.49 27.11
C THR A 6 -15.13 -7.02 25.96
N VAL A 7 -15.34 -5.71 25.85
CA VAL A 7 -16.04 -5.08 24.72
C VAL A 7 -15.04 -4.69 23.62
N PRO A 8 -15.43 -4.76 22.33
CA PRO A 8 -14.55 -4.34 21.25
C PRO A 8 -14.24 -2.85 21.36
N SER A 9 -12.99 -2.45 21.09
CA SER A 9 -12.62 -1.04 21.01
C SER A 9 -13.39 -0.38 19.87
N ALA A 10 -14.17 0.65 20.18
CA ALA A 10 -14.97 1.42 19.22
C ALA A 10 -14.16 2.55 18.54
N GLU A 11 -12.83 2.49 18.60
CA GLU A 11 -11.95 3.49 18.00
C GLU A 11 -12.11 3.53 16.48
N LYS A 12 -12.52 4.70 15.96
CA LYS A 12 -12.62 4.91 14.52
C LYS A 12 -11.23 5.02 13.93
N ARG A 13 -10.88 4.12 13.02
CA ARG A 13 -9.63 4.21 12.25
C ARG A 13 -9.71 5.40 11.30
N ARG A 14 -8.83 6.40 11.50
CA ARG A 14 -8.72 7.55 10.60
C ARG A 14 -8.17 7.11 9.25
N ARG A 15 -8.77 7.60 8.17
CA ARG A 15 -8.22 7.46 6.82
C ARG A 15 -7.02 8.41 6.66
N LEU A 16 -5.92 7.89 6.12
CA LEU A 16 -4.76 8.71 5.76
C LEU A 16 -4.97 9.34 4.38
N THR A 17 -4.43 10.54 4.21
CA THR A 17 -4.48 11.29 2.95
C THR A 17 -3.07 11.60 2.48
N LYS A 18 -2.93 12.17 1.27
CA LYS A 18 -1.63 12.66 0.78
C LYS A 18 -0.93 13.60 1.78
N ALA A 19 -1.68 14.43 2.51
CA ALA A 19 -1.12 15.36 3.49
C ALA A 19 -0.43 14.67 4.68
N ASP A 20 -0.78 13.41 4.94
CA ASP A 20 -0.19 12.60 6.00
C ASP A 20 1.03 11.80 5.54
N VAL A 21 1.35 11.87 4.24
CA VAL A 21 2.44 11.13 3.60
C VAL A 21 3.54 12.11 3.23
N ALA A 22 4.77 11.81 3.65
CA ALA A 22 5.93 12.58 3.22
C ALA A 22 6.07 12.54 1.68
N PRO A 23 6.58 13.61 1.03
CA PRO A 23 6.83 13.61 -0.40
C PRO A 23 7.64 12.36 -0.79
N VAL A 24 7.08 11.56 -1.71
CA VAL A 24 7.66 10.29 -2.12
C VAL A 24 7.77 10.23 -3.63
N ASP A 25 8.94 9.84 -4.11
CA ASP A 25 9.19 9.63 -5.53
C ASP A 25 8.62 8.28 -5.99
N ALA A 26 8.05 8.29 -7.20
CA ALA A 26 7.64 7.11 -7.95
C ALA A 26 8.65 5.95 -7.87
N TRP A 27 9.91 6.29 -8.13
CA TRP A 27 11.01 5.33 -8.17
C TRP A 27 11.22 4.61 -6.84
N ARG A 28 11.04 5.30 -5.71
CA ARG A 28 11.21 4.70 -4.39
C ARG A 28 10.18 3.62 -4.12
N ILE A 29 8.92 3.85 -4.53
CA ILE A 29 7.84 2.87 -4.43
C ILE A 29 8.17 1.65 -5.29
N MET A 30 8.62 1.87 -6.53
CA MET A 30 9.03 0.77 -7.43
C MET A 30 10.18 -0.06 -6.86
N MET A 31 11.21 0.58 -6.27
CA MET A 31 12.35 -0.12 -5.70
C MET A 31 11.97 -0.89 -4.43
N ALA A 32 11.11 -0.33 -3.59
CA ALA A 32 10.59 -1.00 -2.41
C ALA A 32 9.79 -2.27 -2.81
N LEU A 33 8.92 -2.18 -3.83
CA LEU A 33 8.23 -3.35 -4.39
C LEU A 33 9.20 -4.37 -5.01
N LYS A 34 10.23 -3.93 -5.73
CA LYS A 34 11.25 -4.81 -6.33
C LYS A 34 12.11 -5.53 -5.30
N SER A 35 12.31 -4.95 -4.12
CA SER A 35 13.16 -5.54 -3.08
C SER A 35 12.63 -6.88 -2.56
N GLY A 36 11.31 -7.09 -2.60
CA GLY A 36 10.64 -8.27 -2.06
C GLY A 36 10.69 -8.37 -0.52
N LEU A 37 11.24 -7.37 0.17
CA LEU A 37 11.26 -7.34 1.63
C LEU A 37 9.84 -7.03 2.15
N LEU A 38 9.37 -7.78 3.15
CA LEU A 38 8.00 -7.65 3.67
C LEU A 38 7.70 -6.21 4.13
N ALA A 39 8.58 -5.63 4.95
CA ALA A 39 8.39 -4.27 5.47
C ALA A 39 8.36 -3.21 4.36
N GLU A 40 9.26 -3.30 3.38
CA GLU A 40 9.31 -2.38 2.24
C GLU A 40 8.11 -2.55 1.32
N THR A 41 7.68 -3.79 1.09
CA THR A 41 6.51 -4.10 0.25
C THR A 41 5.23 -3.60 0.91
N CYS A 42 5.04 -3.86 2.22
CA CYS A 42 3.92 -3.31 2.98
C CYS A 42 3.92 -1.79 2.96
N TRP A 43 5.07 -1.17 3.24
CA TRP A 43 5.21 0.29 3.16
C TRP A 43 4.84 0.82 1.78
N ALA A 44 5.36 0.22 0.71
CA ALA A 44 5.07 0.64 -0.65
C ALA A 44 3.59 0.50 -1.02
N LEU A 45 2.96 -0.62 -0.65
CA LEU A 45 1.53 -0.86 -0.89
C LEU A 45 0.64 0.10 -0.09
N ASP A 46 0.95 0.36 1.18
CA ASP A 46 0.21 1.31 2.01
C ASP A 46 0.28 2.73 1.41
N ILE A 47 1.49 3.18 1.06
CA ILE A 47 1.71 4.49 0.45
C ILE A 47 1.00 4.59 -0.91
N LEU A 48 1.15 3.57 -1.76
CA LEU A 48 0.49 3.53 -3.06
C LEU A 48 -1.03 3.58 -2.91
N ASN A 49 -1.61 2.85 -1.94
CA ASN A 49 -3.04 2.84 -1.70
C ASN A 49 -3.56 4.19 -1.18
N ILE A 50 -2.80 4.89 -0.32
CA ILE A 50 -3.15 6.24 0.14
C ILE A 50 -3.12 7.23 -1.04
N LEU A 51 -2.07 7.19 -1.86
CA LEU A 51 -1.87 8.16 -2.94
C LEU A 51 -2.80 7.91 -4.14
N LEU A 52 -3.08 6.65 -4.49
CA LEU A 52 -4.04 6.32 -5.55
C LEU A 52 -5.48 6.66 -5.18
N PHE A 53 -5.78 6.76 -3.89
CA PHE A 53 -7.10 7.17 -3.45
C PHE A 53 -7.34 8.69 -3.55
N ASP A 54 -6.28 9.49 -3.67
CA ASP A 54 -6.40 10.95 -3.82
C ASP A 54 -6.48 11.32 -5.31
N ASP A 55 -7.61 11.90 -5.73
CA ASP A 55 -7.87 12.32 -7.11
C ASP A 55 -6.81 13.30 -7.65
N ASN A 56 -6.14 14.05 -6.77
CA ASN A 56 -5.09 14.99 -7.17
C ASN A 56 -3.76 14.29 -7.50
N CYS A 57 -3.57 13.06 -7.05
CA CYS A 57 -2.31 12.32 -7.21
C CYS A 57 -2.40 11.18 -8.22
N ILE A 58 -3.60 10.66 -8.48
CA ILE A 58 -3.80 9.47 -9.30
C ILE A 58 -3.17 9.59 -10.71
N GLY A 59 -3.19 10.78 -11.32
CA GLY A 59 -2.58 11.03 -12.63
C GLY A 59 -1.05 10.85 -12.67
N TYR A 60 -0.36 11.03 -11.54
CA TYR A 60 1.09 10.80 -11.43
C TYR A 60 1.45 9.31 -11.52
N PHE A 61 0.55 8.43 -11.07
CA PHE A 61 0.72 6.97 -11.07
C PHE A 61 0.15 6.29 -12.31
N GLY A 62 -0.15 7.05 -13.37
CA GLY A 62 -0.55 6.47 -14.65
C GLY A 62 0.51 5.49 -15.15
N LEU A 63 0.09 4.32 -15.65
CA LEU A 63 0.99 3.25 -16.10
C LEU A 63 1.93 3.69 -17.23
N GLN A 64 1.57 4.74 -17.97
CA GLN A 64 2.45 5.37 -18.96
C GLN A 64 3.66 6.06 -18.31
N HIS A 65 3.50 6.61 -17.10
CA HIS A 65 4.56 7.29 -16.35
C HIS A 65 5.37 6.33 -15.48
N MET A 66 4.82 5.17 -15.14
CA MET A 66 5.52 4.12 -14.38
C MET A 66 5.48 2.77 -15.09
N PRO A 67 6.33 2.57 -16.12
CA PRO A 67 6.42 1.29 -16.81
C PRO A 67 6.87 0.19 -15.84
N GLY A 68 6.22 -0.96 -15.88
CA GLY A 68 6.54 -2.12 -15.04
C GLY A 68 5.93 -2.10 -13.63
N LEU A 69 5.18 -1.07 -13.25
CA LEU A 69 4.45 -1.05 -11.98
C LEU A 69 3.40 -2.16 -11.91
N LEU A 70 2.62 -2.33 -12.99
CA LEU A 70 1.58 -3.36 -13.05
C LEU A 70 2.17 -4.77 -12.96
N ASP A 71 3.27 -5.03 -13.68
CA ASP A 71 3.97 -6.32 -13.62
C ASP A 71 4.38 -6.66 -12.19
N LEU A 72 5.00 -5.73 -11.47
CA LEU A 72 5.39 -5.94 -10.06
C LEU A 72 4.19 -6.23 -9.15
N LEU A 73 3.09 -5.49 -9.31
CA LEU A 73 1.88 -5.73 -8.53
C LEU A 73 1.26 -7.10 -8.83
N LEU A 74 1.29 -7.53 -10.10
CA LEU A 74 0.82 -8.85 -10.50
C LEU A 74 1.72 -9.97 -9.96
N GLU A 75 3.04 -9.78 -9.93
CA GLU A 75 3.97 -10.73 -9.31
C GLU A 75 3.67 -10.91 -7.81
N HIS A 76 3.49 -9.81 -7.08
CA HIS A 76 3.13 -9.84 -5.65
C HIS A 76 1.75 -10.48 -5.43
N PHE A 77 0.78 -10.17 -6.28
CA PHE A 77 -0.56 -10.74 -6.20
C PHE A 77 -0.53 -12.25 -6.47
N HIS A 78 0.16 -12.68 -7.51
CA HIS A 78 0.31 -14.10 -7.83
C HIS A 78 1.00 -14.87 -6.71
N LYS A 79 2.08 -14.32 -6.12
CA LYS A 79 2.71 -14.92 -4.95
C LYS A 79 1.73 -15.04 -3.78
N SER A 80 0.98 -13.98 -3.48
CA SER A 80 -0.01 -13.97 -2.40
C SER A 80 -1.13 -15.00 -2.61
N LEU A 81 -1.57 -15.19 -3.85
CA LEU A 81 -2.55 -16.22 -4.19
C LEU A 81 -2.00 -17.63 -3.95
N ASN A 82 -0.77 -17.91 -4.39
CA ASN A 82 -0.11 -19.21 -4.19
C ASN A 82 0.14 -19.53 -2.71
N ASP A 83 0.31 -18.51 -1.86
CA ASP A 83 0.53 -18.70 -0.43
C ASP A 83 -0.79 -18.99 0.33
N VAL A 84 -1.95 -18.61 -0.21
CA VAL A 84 -3.26 -18.71 0.44
C VAL A 84 -4.11 -19.87 -0.09
N PHE A 85 -4.04 -20.15 -1.38
CA PHE A 85 -4.86 -21.17 -2.08
C PHE A 85 -4.03 -22.39 -2.46
#